data_AF-A0A6J4XA22-F1
#
_entry.id   AF-A0A6J4XA22-F1
#
_cell.length_a   1.000
_cell.length_b   1.000
_cell.length_c   1.000
_cell.angle_alpha   90.00
_cell.angle_beta   90.00
_cell.angle_gamma   90.00
#
_symmetry.space_group_name_H-M   'P 1'
#
loop_
_entity.id
_entity.type
_entity.pdbx_description
1 polymer ?
#
loop_
_entity_poly.entity_id
_entity_poly.type
_entity_poly.pdbx_seq_one_letter_code
_entity_poly.pdbx_strand_id
1 'polypeptide(L)'
;MAKIGYLFLKEGKGQGRQIVSQHWVNESTKAHIPAYFGLGYGYQWYRGEAAVNGKVIETFFAWGRGGQFILVLPEFDLVAVFTSRPYDNSYDRSSWRNGRANTSFRNPISRDLESFWQYNN
;
A
#
# COMPACT_ATOMS: atom_id res chain seq x y z
N MET A 1 -9.96 -7.37 -5.88
CA MET A 1 -8.73 -6.61 -5.55
C MET A 1 -7.71 -6.68 -6.68
N ALA A 2 -7.16 -7.85 -7.04
CA ALA A 2 -6.12 -7.95 -8.08
C ALA A 2 -6.52 -7.33 -9.43
N LYS A 3 -7.77 -7.55 -9.89
CA LYS A 3 -8.28 -6.92 -11.12
C LYS A 3 -8.29 -5.38 -11.07
N ILE A 4 -8.46 -4.77 -9.89
CA ILE A 4 -8.43 -3.31 -9.73
C ILE A 4 -6.98 -2.82 -9.87
N GLY A 5 -6.04 -3.46 -9.15
CA GLY A 5 -4.62 -3.15 -9.31
C GLY A 5 -4.16 -3.32 -10.76
N TYR A 6 -4.56 -4.42 -11.42
CA TYR A 6 -4.21 -4.68 -12.82
C TYR A 6 -4.81 -3.64 -13.76
N LEU A 7 -6.05 -3.21 -13.52
CA LEU A 7 -6.69 -2.16 -14.31
C LEU A 7 -5.88 -0.86 -14.23
N PHE A 8 -5.40 -0.49 -13.06
CA PHE A 8 -4.58 0.72 -12.86
C PHE A 8 -3.17 0.55 -13.42
N LEU A 9 -2.55 -0.62 -13.26
CA LEU A 9 -1.28 -0.97 -13.89
C LEU A 9 -1.34 -0.82 -15.41
N LYS A 10 -2.46 -1.23 -16.03
CA LYS A 10 -2.70 -1.12 -17.47
C LYS A 10 -3.39 0.18 -17.86
N GLU A 11 -3.17 1.25 -17.10
CA GLU A 11 -3.62 2.61 -17.44
C GLU A 11 -5.13 2.72 -17.70
N GLY A 12 -5.91 1.90 -17.00
CA GLY A 12 -7.37 1.86 -17.09
C GLY A 12 -7.93 0.97 -18.19
N LYS A 13 -7.09 0.17 -18.87
CA LYS A 13 -7.50 -0.79 -19.89
C LYS A 13 -7.72 -2.18 -19.31
N GLY A 14 -8.90 -2.74 -19.55
CA GLY A 14 -9.23 -4.13 -19.23
C GLY A 14 -9.73 -4.85 -20.48
N GLN A 15 -9.18 -6.04 -20.76
CA GLN A 15 -9.58 -6.87 -21.91
C GLN A 15 -9.59 -6.10 -23.25
N GLY A 16 -8.61 -5.21 -23.48
CA GLY A 16 -8.50 -4.41 -24.69
C GLY A 16 -9.43 -3.19 -24.77
N ARG A 17 -10.29 -2.94 -23.77
CA ARG A 17 -11.19 -1.78 -23.71
C ARG A 17 -10.77 -0.81 -22.61
N GLN A 18 -10.89 0.49 -22.88
CA GLN A 18 -10.75 1.52 -21.84
C GLN A 18 -11.96 1.49 -20.90
N ILE A 19 -11.74 1.18 -19.61
CA ILE A 19 -12.79 1.14 -18.59
C ILE A 19 -12.72 2.39 -17.70
N VAL A 20 -11.51 2.79 -17.32
CA VAL A 20 -11.21 4.03 -16.58
C VAL A 20 -10.28 4.87 -17.45
N SER A 21 -10.44 6.19 -17.57
CA SER A 21 -9.54 6.96 -18.43
C SER A 21 -8.09 6.93 -17.91
N GLN A 22 -7.10 6.90 -18.81
CA GLN A 22 -5.69 7.00 -18.44
C GLN A 22 -5.41 8.29 -17.65
N HIS A 23 -6.06 9.40 -18.03
CA HIS A 23 -5.99 10.66 -17.27
C HIS A 23 -6.41 10.47 -15.81
N TRP A 24 -7.53 9.78 -15.56
CA TRP A 24 -7.97 9.52 -14.19
C TRP A 24 -7.03 8.59 -13.43
N VAL A 25 -6.45 7.58 -14.07
CA VAL A 25 -5.43 6.72 -13.43
C VAL A 25 -4.24 7.57 -12.97
N ASN A 26 -3.76 8.48 -13.83
CA ASN A 26 -2.62 9.35 -13.51
C ASN A 26 -2.96 10.35 -12.40
N GLU A 27 -4.09 11.05 -12.50
CA GLU A 27 -4.50 12.03 -11.49
C GLU A 27 -4.81 11.37 -10.14
N SER A 28 -5.44 10.19 -10.15
CA SER A 28 -5.83 9.53 -8.91
C SER A 28 -4.67 8.88 -8.17
N THR A 29 -3.58 8.52 -8.86
CA THR A 29 -2.39 7.90 -8.26
C THR A 29 -1.25 8.89 -8.02
N LYS A 30 -1.39 10.14 -8.47
CA LYS A 30 -0.45 11.23 -8.14
C LYS A 30 -0.57 11.61 -6.67
N ALA A 31 0.57 11.86 -6.01
CA ALA A 31 0.58 12.43 -4.68
C ALA A 31 0.07 13.89 -4.72
N HIS A 32 -1.02 14.16 -4.01
CA HIS A 32 -1.61 15.50 -3.85
C HIS A 32 -1.25 16.11 -2.49
N ILE A 33 -1.08 15.28 -1.47
CA ILE A 33 -0.69 15.70 -0.12
C ILE A 33 0.37 14.73 0.44
N PRO A 34 1.22 15.19 1.37
CA PRO A 34 2.06 14.29 2.17
C PRO A 34 1.21 13.42 3.10
N ALA A 35 1.69 12.22 3.39
CA ALA A 35 1.11 11.27 4.32
C ALA A 35 2.16 10.72 5.29
N TYR A 36 1.75 9.82 6.18
CA TYR A 36 2.64 9.21 7.16
C TYR A 36 3.77 8.41 6.50
N PHE A 37 4.88 8.24 7.23
CA PHE A 37 6.04 7.45 6.79
C PHE A 37 6.74 7.99 5.53
N GLY A 38 6.66 9.30 5.26
CA GLY A 38 7.29 9.92 4.09
C GLY A 38 6.58 9.60 2.77
N LEU A 39 5.39 9.01 2.83
CA LEU A 39 4.59 8.69 1.64
C LEU A 39 3.86 9.92 1.11
N GLY A 40 3.53 9.90 -0.17
CA GLY A 40 2.51 10.75 -0.76
C GLY A 40 1.14 10.08 -0.70
N TYR A 41 0.09 10.89 -0.81
CA TYR A 41 -1.27 10.39 -0.91
C TYR A 41 -2.06 11.15 -1.97
N GLY A 42 -2.78 10.40 -2.80
CA GLY A 42 -3.68 10.89 -3.81
C GLY A 42 -5.00 10.13 -3.78
N TYR A 43 -6.09 10.84 -3.51
CA TYR A 43 -7.45 10.28 -3.45
C TYR A 43 -7.61 9.07 -2.53
N GLN A 44 -7.34 7.85 -3.00
CA GLN A 44 -7.44 6.57 -2.27
C GLN A 44 -6.17 5.71 -2.43
N TRP A 45 -5.09 6.32 -2.91
CA TRP A 45 -3.80 5.68 -3.18
C TRP A 45 -2.71 6.36 -2.37
N TYR A 46 -1.92 5.54 -1.68
CA TYR A 46 -0.61 5.93 -1.20
C TYR A 46 0.39 5.81 -2.35
N ARG A 47 1.38 6.69 -2.36
CA ARG A 47 2.47 6.69 -3.33
C ARG A 47 3.80 6.78 -2.62
N GLY A 48 4.77 6.01 -3.07
CA GLY A 48 6.10 5.99 -2.48
C GLY A 48 7.07 5.18 -3.33
N GLU A 49 8.28 5.05 -2.82
CA GLU A 49 9.36 4.39 -3.52
C GLU A 49 9.68 3.03 -2.89
N ALA A 50 10.14 2.08 -3.70
CA ALA A 50 10.70 0.82 -3.23
C ALA A 50 12.12 0.65 -3.75
N ALA A 51 13.04 0.26 -2.87
CA ALA A 51 14.39 -0.12 -3.27
C ALA A 51 14.42 -1.62 -3.62
N VAL A 52 14.69 -1.93 -4.89
CA VAL A 52 14.79 -3.31 -5.40
C VAL A 52 16.08 -3.45 -6.18
N ASN A 53 16.97 -4.37 -5.76
CA ASN A 53 18.26 -4.62 -6.40
C ASN A 53 19.11 -3.36 -6.62
N GLY A 54 19.15 -2.47 -5.62
CA GLY A 54 19.92 -1.21 -5.69
C GLY A 54 19.29 -0.12 -6.56
N LYS A 55 18.09 -0.35 -7.12
CA LYS A 55 17.32 0.65 -7.85
C LYS A 55 16.14 1.13 -7.01
N VAL A 56 15.91 2.44 -7.02
CA VAL A 56 14.69 3.06 -6.48
C VAL A 56 13.62 3.06 -7.57
N ILE A 57 12.44 2.55 -7.26
CA ILE A 57 11.31 2.46 -8.18
C ILE A 57 10.06 3.12 -7.60
N GLU A 58 9.26 3.72 -8.47
CA GLU A 58 7.99 4.35 -8.09
C GLU A 58 6.90 3.30 -7.92
N THR A 59 6.14 3.40 -6.82
CA THR A 59 5.05 2.49 -6.50
C THR A 59 3.83 3.25 -5.99
N PHE A 60 2.65 2.66 -6.16
CA PHE A 60 1.45 3.14 -5.50
C PHE A 60 0.61 1.98 -5.01
N PHE A 61 -0.12 2.21 -3.93
CA PHE A 61 -0.85 1.14 -3.27
C PHE A 61 -2.08 1.63 -2.51
N ALA A 62 -3.06 0.75 -2.39
CA ALA A 62 -4.20 0.95 -1.50
C ALA A 62 -3.97 0.13 -0.22
N TRP A 63 -4.19 0.75 0.93
CA TRP A 63 -3.99 0.13 2.25
C TRP A 63 -5.28 0.18 3.06
N GLY A 64 -5.79 -1.00 3.44
CA GLY A 64 -6.95 -1.13 4.31
C GLY A 64 -6.61 -1.65 5.71
N ARG A 65 -7.49 -1.36 6.66
CA ARG A 65 -7.40 -1.82 8.05
C ARG A 65 -7.27 -3.34 8.13
N GLY A 66 -6.30 -3.83 8.90
CA GLY A 66 -6.14 -5.28 9.14
C GLY A 66 -5.09 -5.96 8.27
N GLY A 67 -4.39 -5.22 7.40
CA GLY A 67 -3.29 -5.75 6.59
C GLY A 67 -3.69 -6.13 5.17
N GLN A 68 -4.78 -5.57 4.65
CA GLN A 68 -5.16 -5.73 3.25
C GLN A 68 -4.51 -4.67 2.36
N PHE A 69 -3.95 -5.11 1.24
CA PHE A 69 -3.21 -4.25 0.33
C PHE A 69 -3.48 -4.59 -1.13
N ILE A 70 -3.44 -3.56 -1.97
CA ILE A 70 -3.19 -3.68 -3.41
C ILE A 70 -1.92 -2.89 -3.68
N LEU A 71 -0.80 -3.57 -3.95
CA LEU A 71 0.45 -2.93 -4.39
C LEU A 71 0.56 -2.99 -5.91
N VAL A 72 0.89 -1.86 -6.53
CA VAL A 72 1.14 -1.76 -7.96
C VAL A 72 2.58 -1.28 -8.17
N LEU A 73 3.34 -2.06 -8.95
CA LEU A 73 4.73 -1.79 -9.29
C LEU A 73 4.84 -1.68 -10.82
N PRO A 74 4.59 -0.49 -11.40
CA PRO A 74 4.53 -0.32 -12.86
C PRO A 74 5.79 -0.76 -13.59
N GLU A 75 6.96 -0.49 -13.00
CA GLU A 75 8.26 -0.85 -13.59
C GLU A 75 8.47 -2.35 -13.77
N PHE A 76 7.74 -3.18 -13.03
CA PHE A 76 7.82 -4.64 -13.10
C PHE A 76 6.61 -5.29 -13.77
N ASP A 77 5.67 -4.49 -14.29
CA ASP A 77 4.36 -4.96 -14.77
C ASP A 77 3.64 -5.86 -13.74
N LEU A 78 3.75 -5.50 -12.45
CA LEU A 78 3.38 -6.37 -11.33
C LEU A 78 2.29 -5.75 -10.44
N VAL A 79 1.37 -6.61 -10.01
CA VAL A 79 0.39 -6.32 -8.96
C VAL A 79 0.49 -7.40 -7.89
N ALA A 80 0.72 -7.00 -6.65
CA ALA A 80 0.67 -7.87 -5.49
C ALA A 80 -0.55 -7.53 -4.63
N VAL A 81 -1.26 -8.55 -4.16
CA VAL A 81 -2.46 -8.36 -3.33
C VAL A 81 -2.35 -9.19 -2.09
N PHE A 82 -2.55 -8.53 -0.95
CA PHE A 82 -2.61 -9.16 0.36
C PHE A 82 -4.03 -9.01 0.89
N THR A 83 -4.62 -10.11 1.33
CA THR A 83 -5.96 -10.13 1.93
C THR A 83 -5.88 -10.64 3.35
N SER A 84 -6.55 -9.96 4.27
CA SER A 84 -6.58 -10.29 5.68
C SER A 84 -8.02 -10.38 6.17
N ARG A 85 -8.24 -11.22 7.19
CA ARG A 85 -9.45 -11.18 8.00
C ARG A 85 -9.04 -10.85 9.44
N PRO A 86 -8.98 -9.57 9.82
CA PRO A 86 -8.77 -9.23 11.21
C PRO A 86 -9.93 -9.81 12.02
N TYR A 87 -9.64 -10.66 12.99
CA TYR A 87 -10.64 -11.08 13.96
C TYR A 87 -11.10 -9.81 14.68
N ASP A 88 -12.38 -9.47 14.56
CA ASP A 88 -12.97 -8.36 15.31
C ASP A 88 -13.37 -8.93 16.68
N ASN A 89 -12.38 -9.14 17.55
CA ASN A 89 -12.67 -9.27 18.96
C ASN A 89 -13.18 -7.90 19.42
N SER A 90 -14.50 -7.80 19.58
CA SER A 90 -15.30 -6.64 19.98
C SER A 90 -14.95 -6.05 21.37
N TYR A 91 -13.77 -6.35 21.92
CA TYR A 91 -13.29 -5.89 23.20
C TYR A 91 -12.36 -4.67 23.15
N ASP A 92 -11.94 -4.21 21.97
CA ASP A 92 -10.88 -3.19 21.89
C ASP A 92 -11.34 -1.78 21.47
N ARG A 93 -12.52 -1.35 21.95
CA ARG A 93 -12.94 0.06 21.85
C ARG A 93 -12.35 0.94 22.97
N SER A 94 -11.70 0.34 23.97
CA SER A 94 -11.12 1.04 25.12
C SER A 94 -9.60 1.29 25.04
N SER A 95 -8.84 0.56 24.21
CA SER A 95 -7.38 0.74 24.08
C SER A 95 -6.97 2.06 23.43
N TRP A 96 -7.81 2.61 22.54
CA TRP A 96 -7.57 3.92 21.94
C TRP A 96 -7.78 5.08 22.93
N ARG A 97 -8.55 4.88 24.01
CA ARG A 97 -8.94 5.93 24.96
C ARG A 97 -8.06 6.00 26.22
N ASN A 98 -7.40 4.90 26.59
CA ASN A 98 -6.56 4.82 27.78
C ASN A 98 -5.14 4.44 27.36
N GLY A 99 -4.30 5.46 27.16
CA GLY A 99 -2.88 5.25 26.92
C GLY A 99 -2.25 4.38 28.01
N ARG A 100 -1.33 3.51 27.56
CA ARG A 100 -0.44 2.62 28.35
C ARG A 100 -1.09 1.34 28.91
N ALA A 101 -1.20 0.32 28.06
CA ALA A 101 -1.09 -1.08 28.51
C ALA A 101 -0.82 -2.03 27.33
N ASN A 102 0.47 -2.29 27.08
CA ASN A 102 1.02 -3.63 26.84
C ASN A 102 0.29 -4.59 25.88
N THR A 103 -0.04 -4.17 24.66
CA THR A 103 -0.27 -5.11 23.55
C THR A 103 0.80 -4.90 22.50
N SER A 104 1.71 -5.86 22.44
CA SER A 104 2.71 -5.98 21.41
C SER A 104 2.01 -6.29 20.08
N PHE A 105 1.43 -5.27 19.46
CA PHE A 105 1.22 -5.24 18.01
C PHE A 105 2.60 -5.25 17.36
N ARG A 106 3.19 -6.44 17.30
CA ARG A 106 4.34 -6.70 16.44
C ARG A 106 3.82 -6.60 15.02
N ASN A 107 4.06 -5.44 14.42
CA ASN A 107 3.92 -5.21 13.00
C ASN A 107 4.75 -6.29 12.27
N PRO A 108 4.15 -7.25 11.55
CA PRO A 108 4.89 -8.33 10.90
C PRO A 108 5.86 -7.78 9.85
N ILE A 109 5.58 -6.58 9.33
CA ILE A 109 6.35 -5.92 8.29
C ILE A 109 7.50 -5.08 8.88
N SER A 110 7.45 -4.67 10.16
CA SER A 110 8.52 -3.86 10.75
C SER A 110 9.78 -4.67 11.03
N ARG A 111 9.65 -5.96 11.40
CA ARG A 111 10.84 -6.80 11.63
C ARG A 111 11.59 -7.08 10.34
N ASP A 112 10.85 -7.32 9.26
CA ASP A 112 11.45 -7.70 7.99
C ASP A 112 11.97 -6.47 7.24
N LEU A 113 11.28 -5.32 7.27
CA LEU A 113 11.79 -4.10 6.63
C LEU A 113 12.93 -3.43 7.42
N GLU A 114 12.89 -3.36 8.76
CA GLU A 114 14.04 -2.82 9.51
C GLU A 114 15.28 -3.71 9.41
N SER A 115 15.11 -5.04 9.36
CA SER A 115 16.22 -5.97 9.13
C SER A 115 16.80 -5.87 7.71
N PHE A 116 16.00 -5.46 6.73
CA PHE A 116 16.44 -5.22 5.35
C PHE A 116 17.26 -3.93 5.20
N TRP A 117 16.98 -2.91 6.03
CA TRP A 117 17.70 -1.63 6.02
C TRP A 117 18.94 -1.59 6.93
N GLN A 118 19.03 -2.44 7.96
CA GLN A 118 20.18 -2.47 8.89
C GLN A 118 21.35 -3.37 8.45
N TYR A 119 21.20 -4.20 7.41
CA TYR A 119 22.25 -5.14 6.98
C TYR A 119 23.14 -4.63 5.82
N ASN A 120 22.88 -3.44 5.27
CA ASN A 120 23.60 -2.88 4.12
C ASN A 120 24.32 -1.55 4.41
N ASN A 121 24.71 -1.30 5.67
CA ASN A 121 25.69 -0.27 6.05
C ASN A 121 26.86 -0.91 6.79
#